data_AF-A0A6N8XTE2-F1
#
_entry.id   AF-A0A6N8XTE2-F1
#
_cell.length_a   1.000
_cell.length_b   1.000
_cell.length_c   1.000
_cell.angle_alpha   90.00
_cell.angle_beta   90.00
_cell.angle_gamma   90.00
#
_symmetry.space_group_name_H-M   'P 1'
#
loop_
_entity.id
_entity.type
_entity.pdbx_description
1 polymer ?
#
loop_
_entity_poly.entity_id
_entity_poly.type
_entity_poly.pdbx_seq_one_letter_code
_entity_poly.pdbx_strand_id
1 'polypeptide(L)'
;MTFPDLPPGYDRHRAALAIVDPGACNPSGVALALHTACRQAIAEGVPQRDDPAIRLIGLQLAFLLGVDRVLDGEEYGRLIEHCRARADERDTAGAREIAA
;
A
#
# COMPACT_ATOMS: atom_id res chain seq x y z
N MET A 1 4.94 -23.73 -2.25
CA MET A 1 5.00 -22.64 -3.24
C MET A 1 5.58 -21.43 -2.55
N THR A 2 6.82 -21.07 -2.88
CA THR A 2 7.49 -19.88 -2.34
C THR A 2 7.28 -18.77 -3.35
N PHE A 3 6.46 -17.78 -3.00
CA PHE A 3 6.31 -16.57 -3.80
C PHE A 3 7.62 -15.77 -3.74
N PRO A 4 8.05 -15.13 -4.84
CA PRO A 4 9.37 -14.53 -4.96
C PRO A 4 9.62 -13.53 -3.83
N ASP A 5 10.85 -13.53 -3.32
CA ASP A 5 11.34 -12.50 -2.41
C ASP A 5 11.08 -11.12 -3.00
N LEU A 6 10.62 -10.21 -2.14
CA LEU A 6 10.27 -8.86 -2.54
C LEU A 6 11.50 -8.17 -3.15
N PRO A 7 11.34 -7.45 -4.28
CA PRO A 7 12.47 -6.71 -4.83
C PRO A 7 12.99 -5.71 -3.78
N PRO A 8 14.31 -5.57 -3.62
CA PRO A 8 14.88 -4.57 -2.72
C PRO A 8 14.38 -3.18 -3.11
N GLY A 9 13.88 -2.42 -2.11
CA GLY A 9 13.27 -1.11 -2.33
C GLY A 9 11.76 -1.12 -2.59
N TYR A 10 11.08 -2.26 -2.52
CA TYR A 10 9.61 -2.30 -2.54
C TYR A 10 9.04 -1.65 -1.28
N ASP A 11 8.25 -0.61 -1.44
CA ASP A 11 7.57 0.12 -0.36
C ASP A 11 6.05 -0.04 -0.53
N ARG A 12 5.37 -0.67 0.45
CA ARG A 12 3.92 -0.84 0.43
C ARG A 12 3.13 0.46 0.33
N HIS A 13 3.59 1.57 0.93
CA HIS A 13 2.92 2.86 0.83
C HIS A 13 3.00 3.42 -0.59
N ARG A 14 4.16 3.30 -1.23
CA ARG A 14 4.35 3.69 -2.64
C ARG A 14 3.55 2.79 -3.59
N ALA A 15 3.52 1.48 -3.32
CA ALA A 15 2.71 0.53 -4.07
C ALA A 15 1.21 0.83 -3.93
N ALA A 16 0.75 1.19 -2.73
CA ALA A 16 -0.63 1.58 -2.50
C ALA A 16 -1.02 2.82 -3.32
N LEU A 17 -0.16 3.84 -3.40
CA LEU A 17 -0.39 5.02 -4.24
C LEU A 17 -0.46 4.68 -5.73
N ALA A 18 0.47 3.88 -6.24
CA ALA A 18 0.46 3.45 -7.65
C ALA A 18 -0.78 2.62 -8.03
N ILE A 19 -1.43 2.00 -7.05
CA ILE A 19 -2.66 1.22 -7.21
C ILE A 19 -3.90 2.12 -7.26
N VAL A 20 -3.91 3.25 -6.55
CA VAL A 20 -5.08 4.14 -6.50
C VAL A 20 -5.00 5.31 -7.49
N ASP A 21 -3.80 5.68 -7.93
CA ASP A 21 -3.56 6.82 -8.81
C ASP A 21 -2.47 6.44 -9.83
N PRO A 22 -2.81 6.22 -11.13
CA PRO A 22 -4.04 6.58 -11.84
C PRO A 22 -5.23 5.61 -11.65
N GLY A 23 -5.09 4.59 -10.81
CA GLY A 23 -6.11 3.57 -10.56
C GLY A 23 -5.83 2.26 -11.31
N ALA A 24 -5.34 1.25 -10.59
CA ALA A 24 -5.18 -0.09 -11.12
C ALA A 24 -6.56 -0.73 -11.37
N CYS A 25 -6.76 -1.28 -12.56
CA CYS A 25 -8.02 -1.89 -12.98
C CYS A 25 -8.03 -3.42 -12.91
N ASN A 26 -6.94 -4.06 -12.47
CA ASN A 26 -6.79 -5.51 -12.41
C ASN A 26 -6.87 -6.03 -10.95
N PRO A 27 -8.00 -6.64 -10.53
CA PRO A 27 -8.17 -7.17 -9.18
C PRO A 27 -7.08 -8.16 -8.75
N SER A 28 -6.60 -9.02 -9.67
CA SER A 28 -5.55 -9.99 -9.37
C SER A 28 -4.21 -9.32 -9.05
N GLY A 29 -3.89 -8.22 -9.74
CA GLY A 29 -2.69 -7.42 -9.46
C GLY A 29 -2.78 -6.71 -8.11
N VAL A 30 -3.94 -6.17 -7.78
CA VAL A 30 -4.20 -5.52 -6.49
C VAL A 30 -4.16 -6.54 -5.34
N ALA A 31 -4.72 -7.74 -5.53
CA ALA A 31 -4.65 -8.81 -4.54
C ALA A 31 -3.21 -9.29 -4.27
N LEU A 32 -2.38 -9.36 -5.31
CA LEU A 32 -0.95 -9.68 -5.15
C LEU A 32 -0.22 -8.59 -4.36
N ALA A 33 -0.50 -7.32 -4.66
CA ALA A 33 0.08 -6.20 -3.93
C ALA A 33 -0.36 -6.18 -2.45
N LEU A 34 -1.62 -6.52 -2.16
CA LEU A 34 -2.13 -6.66 -0.80
C LEU A 34 -1.38 -7.74 -0.02
N HIS A 35 -1.24 -8.94 -0.61
CA HIS A 35 -0.47 -10.04 -0.01
C HIS A 35 0.97 -9.61 0.29
N THR A 36 1.60 -8.93 -0.66
CA THR A 36 2.96 -8.37 -0.49
C THR A 36 3.03 -7.37 0.66
N ALA A 37 2.12 -6.39 0.72
CA ALA A 37 2.08 -5.38 1.78
C ALA A 37 1.90 -6.03 3.16
N CYS A 38 1.02 -7.05 3.27
CA CYS A 38 0.83 -7.84 4.47
C CYS A 38 2.09 -8.55 4.94
N ARG A 39 2.90 -9.08 4.02
CA ARG A 39 4.19 -9.71 4.35
C ARG A 39 5.21 -8.69 4.85
N GLN A 40 5.24 -7.48 4.29
CA GLN A 40 6.12 -6.41 4.77
C GLN A 40 5.74 -5.96 6.18
N ALA A 41 4.44 -5.75 6.44
CA ALA A 41 3.98 -5.42 7.77
C ALA A 41 4.35 -6.51 8.81
N ILE A 42 4.21 -7.80 8.45
CA ILE A 42 4.67 -8.90 9.32
C ILE A 42 6.17 -8.80 9.60
N ALA A 43 6.98 -8.61 8.56
CA ALA A 43 8.43 -8.53 8.71
C ALA A 43 8.88 -7.33 9.58
N GLU A 44 8.12 -6.23 9.54
CA GLU A 44 8.35 -5.03 10.34
C GLU A 44 7.69 -5.07 11.73
N GLY A 45 6.96 -6.14 12.06
CA GLY A 45 6.22 -6.27 13.33
C GLY A 45 5.01 -5.33 13.45
N VAL A 46 4.52 -4.79 12.32
CA VAL A 46 3.38 -3.88 12.27
C VAL A 46 2.07 -4.68 12.17
N PRO A 47 1.07 -4.41 13.05
CA PRO A 47 -0.26 -4.98 12.90
C PRO A 47 -0.89 -4.60 11.56
N GLN A 48 -1.16 -5.60 10.72
CA GLN A 48 -1.67 -5.40 9.36
C GLN A 48 -3.00 -4.63 9.31
N ARG A 49 -3.86 -4.86 10.32
CA ARG A 49 -5.16 -4.20 10.44
C ARG A 49 -5.04 -2.68 10.56
N ASP A 50 -3.95 -2.21 11.16
CA ASP A 50 -3.72 -0.80 11.44
C ASP A 50 -2.81 -0.16 10.37
N ASP A 51 -2.26 -0.96 9.46
CA ASP A 51 -1.38 -0.49 8.40
C ASP A 51 -2.17 0.24 7.30
N PRO A 52 -1.87 1.52 7.04
CA PRO A 52 -2.64 2.35 6.13
C PRO A 52 -2.48 1.93 4.65
N ALA A 53 -1.32 1.38 4.26
CA ALA A 53 -1.12 0.90 2.90
C ALA A 53 -1.97 -0.36 2.64
N ILE A 54 -1.97 -1.29 3.60
CA ILE A 54 -2.80 -2.50 3.52
C ILE A 54 -4.28 -2.14 3.44
N ARG A 55 -4.74 -1.22 4.29
CA ARG A 55 -6.13 -0.73 4.25
C ARG A 55 -6.45 -0.10 2.90
N LEU A 56 -5.61 0.79 2.39
CA LEU A 56 -5.84 1.47 1.11
C LEU A 56 -5.92 0.49 -0.07
N ILE A 57 -4.99 -0.47 -0.14
CA ILE A 57 -5.00 -1.51 -1.19
C ILE A 57 -6.25 -2.38 -1.06
N GLY A 58 -6.64 -2.74 0.16
CA GLY A 58 -7.86 -3.50 0.44
C GLY A 58 -9.12 -2.76 0.00
N LEU A 59 -9.20 -1.45 0.24
CA LEU A 59 -10.29 -0.59 -0.21
C LEU A 59 -10.39 -0.56 -1.74
N GLN A 60 -9.26 -0.36 -2.45
CA GLN A 60 -9.25 -0.40 -3.91
C GLN A 60 -9.70 -1.76 -4.45
N LEU A 61 -9.28 -2.86 -3.82
CA LEU A 61 -9.71 -4.20 -4.22
C LEU A 61 -11.22 -4.39 -4.02
N ALA A 62 -11.76 -3.93 -2.89
CA ALA A 62 -13.19 -4.00 -2.61
C ALA A 62 -14.01 -3.17 -3.63
N PHE A 63 -13.52 -1.98 -3.98
CA PHE A 63 -14.10 -1.14 -5.03
C PHE A 63 -14.12 -1.85 -6.40
N LEU A 64 -12.99 -2.43 -6.82
CA LEU A 64 -12.91 -3.18 -8.08
C LEU A 64 -13.84 -4.41 -8.13
N LEU A 65 -14.14 -5.00 -6.98
CA LEU A 65 -15.03 -6.16 -6.86
C LEU A 65 -16.50 -5.78 -6.62
N GLY A 66 -16.83 -4.49 -6.49
CA GLY A 66 -18.19 -4.01 -6.21
C GLY A 66 -18.71 -4.36 -4.81
N VAL A 67 -17.81 -4.52 -3.83
CA VAL A 67 -18.12 -4.82 -2.42
C VAL A 67 -17.69 -3.68 -1.48
N ASP A 68 -17.49 -2.49 -2.03
CA ASP A 68 -17.15 -1.24 -1.35
C ASP A 68 -18.20 -0.79 -0.33
N ARG A 69 -19.44 -1.28 -0.42
CA ARG A 69 -20.51 -1.02 0.58
C ARG A 69 -20.18 -1.49 2.00
N VAL A 70 -19.12 -2.28 2.17
CA VAL A 70 -18.61 -2.71 3.48
C VAL A 70 -17.71 -1.64 4.11
N LEU A 71 -17.37 -0.56 3.38
CA LEU A 71 -16.30 0.37 3.72
C LEU A 71 -16.77 1.83 3.61
N ASP A 72 -16.34 2.68 4.55
CA ASP A 72 -16.71 4.09 4.61
C ASP A 72 -15.85 4.91 3.62
N GLY A 73 -16.48 5.72 2.76
CA GLY A 73 -15.79 6.55 1.76
C GLY A 73 -14.92 7.65 2.36
N GLU A 74 -15.24 8.14 3.57
CA GLU A 74 -14.41 9.14 4.26
C GLU A 74 -13.07 8.53 4.75
N GLU A 75 -13.08 7.23 5.05
CA GLU A 75 -11.88 6.47 5.45
C GLU A 75 -10.87 6.37 4.31
N TYR A 76 -11.35 6.24 3.07
CA TYR A 76 -10.52 6.12 1.87
C TYR A 76 -9.63 7.36 1.65
N GLY A 77 -10.21 8.57 1.77
CA GLY A 77 -9.47 9.82 1.58
C GLY A 77 -8.35 10.01 2.61
N ARG A 78 -8.63 9.73 3.89
CA ARG A 78 -7.64 9.84 4.97
C ARG A 78 -6.47 8.86 4.78
N LEU A 79 -6.74 7.68 4.26
CA LEU A 79 -5.70 6.67 4.00
C LEU A 79 -4.78 7.06 2.84
N ILE A 80 -5.31 7.73 1.81
CA ILE A 80 -4.49 8.29 0.71
C ILE A 80 -3.51 9.33 1.25
N GLU A 81 -4.00 10.30 2.03
CA GLU A 81 -3.17 11.38 2.59
C GLU A 81 -2.04 10.83 3.46
N HIS A 82 -2.34 9.83 4.30
CA HIS A 82 -1.33 9.19 5.13
C HIS A 82 -0.26 8.49 4.29
N CYS A 83 -0.64 7.75 3.24
CA CYS A 83 0.32 7.06 2.38
C CYS A 83 1.21 8.05 1.60
N ARG A 84 0.68 9.19 1.16
CA ARG A 84 1.47 10.26 0.53
C ARG A 84 2.53 10.81 1.48
N ALA A 85 2.15 11.19 2.70
CA ALA A 85 3.09 11.72 3.69
C ALA A 85 4.26 10.76 3.98
N ARG A 86 3.97 9.46 4.11
CA ARG A 86 5.00 8.42 4.36
C ARG A 86 5.94 8.20 3.16
N ALA A 87 5.42 8.28 1.95
CA ALA A 87 6.23 8.18 0.73
C ALA A 87 7.20 9.36 0.62
N ASP A 88 6.72 10.57 0.86
CA ASP A 88 7.52 11.81 0.80
C ASP A 88 8.63 11.83 1.87
N GLU A 89 8.34 11.36 3.10
CA GLU A 89 9.33 11.21 4.17
C GLU A 89 10.49 10.29 3.75
N ARG A 90 10.18 9.17 3.09
CA ARG A 90 11.20 8.19 2.64
C ARG A 90 12.03 8.72 1.48
N ASP A 91 11.42 9.43 0.55
CA ASP A 91 12.15 10.07 -0.56
C ASP A 91 13.11 11.16 -0.02
N THR A 92 12.67 11.94 0.99
CA THR A 92 13.50 12.97 1.63
C THR A 92 14.65 12.37 2.47
N ALA A 93 14.39 11.28 3.18
CA ALA A 93 15.41 10.55 3.93
C ALA A 93 16.47 9.93 3.00
N GLY A 94 16.03 9.29 1.91
CA GLY A 94 16.92 8.76 0.88
C GLY A 94 17.78 9.84 0.25
N ALA A 95 17.22 11.01 -0.06
CA ALA A 95 17.97 12.14 -0.63
C ALA A 95 19.08 12.71 0.27
N ARG A 96 18.93 12.60 1.60
CA ARG A 96 19.96 13.04 2.56
C ARG A 96 21.10 12.04 2.71
N GLU A 97 20.82 10.75 2.55
CA GLU A 97 21.81 9.68 2.67
C GLU A 97 22.79 9.62 1.49
N ILE A 98 22.36 10.05 0.30
CA ILE A 98 23.24 10.21 -0.89
C ILE A 98 24.08 11.50 -0.87
N ALA A 99 23.76 12.45 0.01
CA ALA A 99 24.45 13.74 0.10
C ALA A 99 25.49 13.81 1.23
N ALA A 100 25.62 12.75 2.04
CA ALA A 100 26.56 12.60 3.15
C ALA A 100 27.71 11.65 2.78
#